data_AF-A0A1Y1KNQ6-F1
#
_entry.id   AF-A0A1Y1KNQ6-F1
#
_cell.length_a   1.000
_cell.length_b   1.000
_cell.length_c   1.000
_cell.angle_alpha   90.00
_cell.angle_beta   90.00
_cell.angle_gamma   90.00
#
_symmetry.space_group_name_H-M   'P 1'
#
loop_
_entity.id
_entity.type
_entity.pdbx_description
1 polymer ?
#
loop_
_entity_poly.entity_id
_entity_poly.type
_entity_poly.pdbx_seq_one_letter_code
_entity_poly.pdbx_strand_id
1 'polypeptide(L)'
;MITWETLVPYFPVKKSFAFKCKACVTAVILWVTVYFISYAFKVYTIIKTQKMYLSDLIPFTLPLAMYLINTANPLAAVKMWLLIVTVASFIFGVIGFSAAHHHPDAFHEGDAPRAKKLDWAIHQLDTTYDRYKVTGNSFLVLTTFGDHALHHIFPTLDHGALKYLYPVFEKTMKEFGLGHQMRSQTEMFIGQFRQLARDTPHVLPAGSRN
;
A
#
# COMPACT_ATOMS: atom_id res chain seq x y z
N MET A 1 0.43 -18.33 5.33
CA MET A 1 0.26 -16.96 4.83
C MET A 1 -1.18 -16.58 5.11
N ILE A 2 -1.45 -15.73 6.11
CA ILE A 2 -2.80 -15.18 6.30
C ILE A 2 -2.97 -14.13 5.21
N THR A 3 -3.84 -14.37 4.24
CA THR A 3 -4.16 -13.35 3.24
C THR A 3 -5.12 -12.35 3.91
N TRP A 4 -4.66 -11.12 4.08
CA TRP A 4 -5.44 -10.01 4.67
C TRP A 4 -6.76 -9.76 3.90
N GLU A 5 -6.83 -10.22 2.66
CA GLU A 5 -8.00 -10.21 1.77
C GLU A 5 -9.23 -10.89 2.39
N THR A 6 -9.06 -11.86 3.30
CA THR A 6 -10.19 -12.48 4.01
C THR A 6 -10.82 -11.54 5.05
N LEU A 7 -10.02 -10.64 5.62
CA LEU A 7 -10.45 -9.65 6.61
C LEU A 7 -10.90 -8.34 5.94
N VAL A 8 -10.30 -8.01 4.80
CA VAL A 8 -10.49 -6.76 4.05
C VAL A 8 -10.59 -7.10 2.55
N PRO A 9 -11.74 -7.64 2.08
CA PRO A 9 -11.85 -8.09 0.69
C PRO A 9 -12.14 -6.92 -0.26
N TYR A 10 -11.20 -6.69 -1.15
CA TYR A 10 -11.36 -5.72 -2.24
C TYR A 10 -12.11 -6.29 -3.44
N PHE A 11 -12.44 -7.58 -3.46
CA PHE A 11 -13.17 -8.18 -4.57
C PHE A 11 -14.60 -7.61 -4.69
N PRO A 12 -15.06 -7.28 -5.90
CA PRO A 12 -16.38 -6.73 -6.15
C PRO A 12 -17.47 -7.81 -6.17
N VAL A 13 -17.64 -8.48 -5.03
CA VAL A 13 -18.67 -9.51 -4.83
C VAL A 13 -19.80 -8.97 -3.97
N LYS A 14 -20.98 -9.57 -4.06
CA LYS A 14 -22.12 -9.21 -3.20
C LYS A 14 -21.72 -9.25 -1.72
N LYS A 15 -21.83 -8.10 -1.05
CA LYS A 15 -21.53 -7.92 0.38
C LYS A 15 -22.74 -7.34 1.09
N SER A 16 -23.07 -7.86 2.26
CA SER A 16 -24.07 -7.22 3.12
C SER A 16 -23.55 -5.87 3.63
N PHE A 17 -24.45 -4.96 3.98
CA PHE A 17 -24.07 -3.65 4.54
C PHE A 17 -23.18 -3.79 5.80
N ALA A 18 -23.58 -4.68 6.72
CA ALA A 18 -22.80 -4.98 7.92
C ALA A 18 -21.37 -5.45 7.60
N PHE A 19 -21.22 -6.26 6.55
CA PHE A 19 -19.92 -6.72 6.11
C PHE A 19 -19.06 -5.58 5.55
N LYS A 20 -19.63 -4.67 4.75
CA LYS A 20 -18.93 -3.48 4.24
C LYS A 20 -18.42 -2.60 5.39
N CYS A 21 -19.27 -2.32 6.38
CA CYS A 21 -18.89 -1.56 7.57
C CYS A 21 -17.75 -2.23 8.35
N LYS A 22 -17.87 -3.55 8.59
CA LYS A 22 -16.83 -4.34 9.25
C LYS A 22 -15.50 -4.26 8.49
N ALA A 23 -15.51 -4.39 7.16
CA ALA A 23 -14.30 -4.34 6.34
C ALA A 23 -13.61 -2.97 6.45
N CYS A 24 -14.36 -1.86 6.37
CA CYS A 24 -13.81 -0.51 6.53
C CYS A 24 -13.18 -0.31 7.93
N VAL A 25 -13.87 -0.73 8.99
CA VAL A 25 -13.33 -0.63 10.37
C VAL A 25 -12.09 -1.50 10.53
N THR A 26 -12.11 -2.71 9.97
CA THR A 26 -10.98 -3.64 10.02
C THR A 26 -9.76 -3.07 9.31
N ALA A 27 -9.93 -2.44 8.14
CA ALA A 27 -8.84 -1.77 7.43
C ALA A 27 -8.16 -0.70 8.29
N VAL A 28 -8.94 0.16 8.96
CA VAL A 28 -8.41 1.21 9.85
C VAL A 28 -7.69 0.61 11.07
N ILE A 29 -8.26 -0.43 11.69
CA ILE A 29 -7.59 -1.13 12.80
C ILE A 29 -6.26 -1.71 12.34
N LEU A 30 -6.21 -2.34 11.16
CA LEU A 30 -4.98 -2.89 10.61
C LEU A 30 -3.93 -1.81 10.36
N TRP A 31 -4.32 -0.64 9.86
CA TRP A 31 -3.38 0.48 9.69
C TRP A 31 -2.73 0.86 11.01
N VAL A 32 -3.49 0.97 12.10
CA VAL A 32 -2.92 1.37 13.39
C VAL A 32 -2.12 0.23 14.02
N THR A 33 -2.46 -1.03 13.76
CA THR A 33 -1.87 -2.19 14.46
C THR A 33 -0.74 -2.90 13.71
N VAL A 34 -0.49 -2.61 12.43
CA VAL A 34 0.45 -3.37 11.59
C VAL A 34 1.85 -3.47 12.22
N TYR A 35 2.41 -2.39 12.75
CA TYR A 35 3.74 -2.45 13.38
C TYR A 35 3.75 -3.23 14.69
N PHE A 36 2.69 -3.11 15.50
CA PHE A 36 2.56 -3.90 16.73
C PHE A 36 2.47 -5.40 16.42
N ILE A 37 1.72 -5.77 15.38
CA ILE A 37 1.62 -7.16 14.90
C ILE A 37 2.99 -7.64 14.40
N SER A 38 3.71 -6.83 13.61
CA SER A 38 5.07 -7.16 13.16
C SER A 38 6.04 -7.36 14.33
N TYR A 39 5.98 -6.52 15.37
CA TYR A 39 6.78 -6.69 16.58
C TYR A 39 6.42 -7.97 17.33
N ALA A 40 5.13 -8.24 17.53
CA ALA A 40 4.68 -9.46 18.19
C ALA A 40 5.16 -10.72 17.45
N PHE A 41 5.05 -10.74 16.11
CA PHE A 41 5.59 -11.84 15.30
C PHE A 41 7.11 -11.95 15.43
N LYS A 42 7.82 -10.83 15.43
CA LYS A 42 9.28 -10.85 15.60
C LYS A 42 9.70 -11.42 16.96
N VAL A 43 9.04 -11.00 18.04
CA VAL A 43 9.27 -11.54 19.40
C VAL A 43 8.97 -13.03 19.43
N TYR A 44 7.84 -13.47 18.87
CA TYR A 44 7.50 -14.88 18.75
C TYR A 44 8.56 -15.67 17.98
N THR A 45 9.07 -15.15 16.86
CA THR A 45 10.16 -15.79 16.11
C THR A 45 11.44 -15.88 16.92
N ILE A 46 11.82 -14.85 17.67
CA ILE A 46 13.00 -14.88 18.56
C ILE A 46 12.84 -15.97 19.61
N ILE A 47 11.68 -16.04 20.28
CA ILE A 47 11.40 -17.07 21.29
C ILE A 47 11.43 -18.46 20.66
N LYS A 48 10.81 -18.65 19.49
CA LYS A 48 10.74 -19.97 18.84
C LYS A 48 12.10 -20.45 18.34
N THR A 49 12.91 -19.54 17.79
CA THR A 49 14.19 -19.88 17.15
C THR A 49 15.38 -19.76 18.09
N GLN A 50 15.21 -19.09 19.24
CA GLN A 50 16.28 -18.70 20.17
C GLN A 50 17.38 -17.89 19.48
N LYS A 51 17.03 -17.17 18.40
CA LYS A 51 17.95 -16.32 17.63
C LYS A 51 17.50 -14.88 17.75
N MET A 52 18.38 -14.04 18.31
CA MET A 52 18.23 -12.59 18.35
C MET A 52 19.42 -11.96 17.62
N TYR A 53 19.14 -10.92 16.86
CA TYR A 53 20.14 -10.12 16.17
C TYR A 53 20.16 -8.71 16.75
N LEU A 54 21.29 -8.00 16.65
CA LEU A 54 21.37 -6.60 17.09
C LEU A 54 20.35 -5.70 16.39
N SER A 55 19.98 -6.02 15.14
CA SER A 55 18.92 -5.34 14.40
C SER A 55 17.57 -5.37 15.11
N ASP A 56 17.33 -6.39 15.94
CA ASP A 56 16.07 -6.56 16.67
C ASP A 56 15.93 -5.56 17.82
N LEU A 57 17.03 -4.88 18.17
CA LEU A 57 17.09 -3.85 19.19
C LEU A 57 16.93 -2.43 18.63
N ILE A 58 17.02 -2.24 17.30
CA ILE A 58 16.85 -0.95 16.61
C ILE A 58 15.56 -0.23 17.05
N PRO A 59 14.39 -0.87 17.17
CA PRO A 59 13.15 -0.24 17.63
C PRO A 59 13.25 0.48 18.97
N PHE A 60 14.13 -0.01 19.86
CA PHE A 60 14.31 0.49 21.21
C PHE A 60 15.38 1.57 21.33
N THR A 61 16.11 1.87 20.24
CA THR A 61 17.10 2.96 20.22
C THR A 61 16.46 4.32 20.47
N LEU A 62 15.26 4.56 19.91
CA LEU A 62 14.53 5.81 20.10
C LEU A 62 14.06 6.02 21.56
N PRO A 63 13.32 5.09 22.20
CA PRO A 63 12.94 5.29 23.61
C PRO A 63 14.15 5.34 24.54
N LEU A 64 15.23 4.60 24.23
CA LEU A 64 16.49 4.71 24.95
C LEU A 64 17.10 6.10 24.84
N ALA A 65 17.20 6.66 23.63
CA ALA A 65 17.71 8.02 23.40
C ALA A 65 16.84 9.06 24.12
N MET A 66 15.51 8.92 24.08
CA MET A 66 14.59 9.81 24.80
C MET A 66 14.82 9.79 26.31
N TYR A 67 15.06 8.60 26.88
CA TYR A 67 15.38 8.45 28.29
C TYR A 67 16.73 9.06 28.65
N LEU A 68 17.77 8.77 27.86
CA LEU A 68 19.14 9.22 28.12
C LEU A 68 19.31 10.74 27.96
N ILE A 69 18.69 11.36 26.96
CA ILE A 69 18.87 12.78 26.64
C ILE A 69 18.02 13.67 27.54
N ASN A 70 16.76 13.29 27.78
CA ASN A 70 15.81 14.19 28.44
C ASN A 70 15.68 13.92 29.95
N THR A 71 16.37 12.92 30.50
CA THR A 71 16.17 12.41 31.88
C THR A 71 14.70 12.19 32.23
N ALA A 72 13.87 11.97 31.20
CA ALA A 72 12.44 11.91 31.36
C ALA A 72 12.09 10.64 32.13
N ASN A 73 11.03 10.71 32.95
CA ASN A 73 10.42 9.55 33.58
C ASN A 73 10.34 8.40 32.53
N PRO A 74 10.91 7.21 32.79
CA PRO A 74 10.90 6.09 31.85
C PRO A 74 9.51 5.81 31.26
N LEU A 75 8.46 5.96 32.08
CA LEU A 75 7.09 5.80 31.65
C LEU A 75 6.66 6.84 30.60
N ALA A 76 7.13 8.09 30.72
CA ALA A 76 6.86 9.13 29.74
C ALA A 76 7.56 8.84 28.40
N ALA A 77 8.81 8.36 28.44
CA ALA A 77 9.54 7.94 27.24
C ALA A 77 8.82 6.78 26.52
N VAL A 78 8.37 5.77 27.28
CA VAL A 78 7.59 4.65 26.72
C VAL A 78 6.26 5.11 26.13
N LYS A 79 5.50 5.98 26.81
CA LYS A 79 4.23 6.52 26.29
C LYS A 79 4.43 7.27 24.97
N MET A 80 5.44 8.12 24.88
CA MET A 80 5.74 8.84 23.65
C MET A 80 6.22 7.92 22.53
N TRP A 81 7.05 6.92 22.85
CA TRP A 81 7.46 5.92 21.88
C TRP A 81 6.26 5.13 21.32
N LEU A 82 5.34 4.69 22.19
CA LEU A 82 4.10 4.02 21.75
C LEU A 82 3.24 4.91 20.87
N LEU A 83 3.14 6.21 21.17
CA LEU A 83 2.45 7.18 20.31
C LEU A 83 3.13 7.29 18.93
N ILE A 84 4.45 7.44 18.90
CA ILE A 84 5.23 7.50 17.65
C ILE A 84 5.01 6.23 16.83
N VAL A 85 5.10 5.06 17.44
CA VAL A 85 4.86 3.76 16.76
C VAL A 85 3.43 3.70 16.23
N THR A 86 2.44 4.15 17.00
CA THR A 86 1.03 4.18 16.58
C THR A 86 0.83 5.09 15.36
N VAL A 87 1.39 6.30 15.37
CA VAL A 87 1.30 7.26 14.26
C VAL A 87 2.05 6.73 13.03
N ALA A 88 3.26 6.20 13.21
CA ALA A 88 4.03 5.62 12.12
C ALA A 88 3.29 4.42 11.50
N SER A 89 2.77 3.52 12.34
CA SER A 89 1.95 2.38 11.91
C SER A 89 0.77 2.87 11.07
N PHE A 90 0.02 3.87 11.55
CA PHE A 90 -1.09 4.45 10.79
C PHE A 90 -0.64 5.02 9.43
N ILE A 91 0.39 5.86 9.39
CA ILE A 91 0.86 6.50 8.15
C ILE A 91 1.31 5.45 7.13
N PHE A 92 2.21 4.54 7.53
CA PHE A 92 2.71 3.49 6.64
C PHE A 92 1.67 2.42 6.34
N GLY A 93 0.72 2.20 7.25
CA GLY A 93 -0.44 1.35 7.04
C GLY A 93 -1.35 1.92 5.96
N VAL A 94 -1.72 3.20 6.04
CA VAL A 94 -2.48 3.88 4.98
C VAL A 94 -1.73 3.78 3.65
N ILE A 95 -0.45 4.15 3.62
CA ILE A 95 0.33 4.14 2.37
C ILE A 95 0.44 2.73 1.79
N GLY A 96 0.82 1.73 2.60
CA GLY A 96 1.10 0.37 2.17
C GLY A 96 -0.15 -0.47 1.87
N PHE A 97 -1.25 -0.26 2.59
CA PHE A 97 -2.52 -0.93 2.29
C PHE A 97 -3.37 -0.18 1.25
N SER A 98 -3.08 1.10 0.96
CA SER A 98 -3.66 1.77 -0.22
C SER A 98 -2.88 1.42 -1.49
N ALA A 99 -1.54 1.41 -1.39
CA ALA A 99 -0.49 1.11 -2.36
C ALA A 99 -0.87 1.13 -3.84
N ALA A 100 -1.56 2.19 -4.30
CA ALA A 100 -1.91 2.39 -5.71
C ALA A 100 -2.80 1.30 -6.37
N HIS A 101 -3.26 0.28 -5.63
CA HIS A 101 -3.98 -0.87 -6.18
C HIS A 101 -5.49 -0.86 -5.91
N HIS A 102 -5.94 -0.23 -4.83
CA HIS A 102 -7.30 -0.42 -4.33
C HIS A 102 -8.29 0.68 -4.76
N HIS A 103 -8.09 1.30 -5.91
CA HIS A 103 -9.05 2.25 -6.46
C HIS A 103 -10.17 1.51 -7.23
N PRO A 104 -11.45 1.94 -7.20
CA PRO A 104 -12.53 1.25 -7.90
C PRO A 104 -12.38 1.15 -9.41
N ASP A 105 -11.64 2.07 -9.99
CA ASP A 105 -11.35 2.06 -11.43
C ASP A 105 -10.22 1.09 -11.80
N ALA A 106 -9.39 0.68 -10.81
CA ALA A 106 -8.38 -0.35 -11.02
C ALA A 106 -9.08 -1.69 -11.29
N PHE A 107 -8.47 -2.51 -12.13
CA PHE A 107 -8.88 -3.90 -12.29
C PHE A 107 -8.74 -4.65 -10.97
N HIS A 108 -9.80 -5.33 -10.57
CA HIS A 108 -9.81 -6.32 -9.52
C HIS A 108 -10.35 -7.64 -10.05
N GLU A 109 -9.97 -8.74 -9.41
CA GLU A 109 -10.49 -10.06 -9.76
C GLU A 109 -12.02 -10.07 -9.82
N GLY A 110 -12.58 -10.59 -10.91
CA GLY A 110 -14.00 -10.55 -11.23
C GLY A 110 -14.42 -9.45 -12.21
N ASP A 111 -13.60 -8.40 -12.37
CA ASP A 111 -13.83 -7.38 -13.41
C ASP A 111 -13.55 -7.94 -14.82
N ALA A 112 -14.15 -7.33 -15.83
CA ALA A 112 -13.87 -7.65 -17.22
C ALA A 112 -12.43 -7.26 -17.59
N PRO A 113 -11.60 -8.19 -18.11
CA PRO A 113 -10.26 -7.87 -18.60
C PRO A 113 -10.33 -7.16 -19.96
N ARG A 114 -9.31 -6.36 -20.30
CA ARG A 114 -9.23 -5.68 -21.62
C ARG A 114 -9.23 -6.62 -22.81
N ALA A 115 -8.61 -7.80 -22.67
CA ALA A 115 -8.46 -8.75 -23.77
C ALA A 115 -8.67 -10.19 -23.27
N LYS A 116 -9.13 -11.05 -24.18
CA LYS A 116 -9.28 -12.50 -23.92
C LYS A 116 -7.93 -13.17 -23.66
N LYS A 117 -6.88 -12.73 -24.38
CA LYS A 117 -5.49 -13.10 -24.10
C LYS A 117 -4.87 -11.97 -23.29
N LEU A 118 -4.49 -12.29 -22.06
CA LEU A 118 -3.92 -11.32 -21.14
C LEU A 118 -2.50 -10.96 -21.56
N ASP A 119 -2.25 -9.68 -21.78
CA ASP A 119 -0.90 -9.13 -21.86
C ASP A 119 -0.46 -8.75 -20.45
N TRP A 120 0.67 -9.28 -20.00
CA TRP A 120 1.13 -9.08 -18.63
C TRP A 120 1.35 -7.59 -18.30
N ALA A 121 2.01 -6.85 -19.19
CA ALA A 121 2.36 -5.46 -18.92
C ALA A 121 1.10 -4.59 -18.88
N ILE A 122 0.20 -4.74 -19.84
CA ILE A 122 -1.08 -4.01 -19.85
C ILE A 122 -1.90 -4.36 -18.60
N HIS A 123 -1.89 -5.61 -18.16
CA HIS A 123 -2.61 -6.03 -16.98
C HIS A 123 -2.04 -5.43 -15.68
N GLN A 124 -0.70 -5.26 -15.58
CA GLN A 124 -0.09 -4.50 -14.48
C GLN A 124 -0.55 -3.04 -14.48
N LEU A 125 -0.66 -2.42 -15.65
CA LEU A 125 -1.14 -1.04 -15.78
C LEU A 125 -2.63 -0.89 -15.42
N ASP A 126 -3.42 -1.95 -15.59
CA ASP A 126 -4.83 -1.95 -15.19
C ASP A 126 -5.04 -2.07 -13.68
N THR A 127 -4.08 -2.66 -12.97
CA THR A 127 -4.20 -2.90 -11.52
C THR A 127 -3.52 -1.82 -10.68
N THR A 128 -2.91 -0.81 -11.32
CA THR A 128 -2.06 0.18 -10.65
C THR A 128 -2.35 1.61 -11.11
N TYR A 129 -2.05 2.57 -10.23
CA TYR A 129 -2.07 4.00 -10.53
C TYR A 129 -0.79 4.67 -10.07
N ASP A 130 -0.22 5.54 -10.90
CA ASP A 130 0.86 6.43 -10.49
C ASP A 130 0.32 7.70 -9.81
N ARG A 131 1.22 8.51 -9.26
CA ARG A 131 0.86 9.69 -8.46
C ARG A 131 1.45 10.97 -9.03
N TYR A 132 0.60 11.76 -9.70
CA TYR A 132 1.04 12.96 -10.43
C TYR A 132 1.73 14.05 -9.59
N LYS A 133 1.57 14.08 -8.25
CA LYS A 133 2.28 15.03 -7.35
C LYS A 133 3.53 14.44 -6.69
N VAL A 134 3.81 13.16 -6.91
CA VAL A 134 4.88 12.41 -6.27
C VAL A 134 5.95 12.05 -7.29
N THR A 135 5.53 11.65 -8.49
CA THR A 135 6.43 11.29 -9.59
C THR A 135 7.46 12.38 -9.85
N GLY A 136 8.72 11.97 -9.96
CA GLY A 136 9.87 12.86 -10.13
C GLY A 136 10.54 13.33 -8.83
N ASN A 137 9.91 13.16 -7.66
CA ASN A 137 10.54 13.41 -6.36
C ASN A 137 10.94 12.09 -5.69
N SER A 138 12.23 11.75 -5.72
CA SER A 138 12.73 10.47 -5.21
C SER A 138 12.38 10.19 -3.74
N PHE A 139 12.35 11.21 -2.88
CA PHE A 139 11.99 11.03 -1.47
C PHE A 139 10.51 10.67 -1.30
N LEU A 140 9.62 11.40 -1.99
CA LEU A 140 8.19 11.12 -1.94
C LEU A 140 7.86 9.80 -2.65
N VAL A 141 8.52 9.47 -3.75
CA VAL A 141 8.38 8.18 -4.44
C VAL A 141 8.74 7.04 -3.50
N LEU A 142 9.89 7.11 -2.83
CA LEU A 142 10.35 6.08 -1.91
C LEU A 142 9.40 5.86 -0.72
N THR A 143 8.85 6.94 -0.18
CA THR A 143 8.00 6.88 1.02
C THR A 143 6.54 6.64 0.71
N THR A 144 6.09 6.80 -0.55
CA THR A 144 4.66 6.75 -0.89
C THR A 144 4.31 5.87 -2.10
N PHE A 145 5.29 5.21 -2.73
CA PHE A 145 5.11 4.38 -3.93
C PHE A 145 4.52 5.18 -5.10
N GLY A 146 5.20 6.25 -5.50
CA GLY A 146 4.72 7.19 -6.52
C GLY A 146 4.84 6.70 -7.96
N ASP A 147 5.89 5.93 -8.26
CA ASP A 147 6.23 5.41 -9.60
C ASP A 147 5.88 3.92 -9.68
N HIS A 148 4.65 3.59 -9.27
CA HIS A 148 4.21 2.23 -8.98
C HIS A 148 4.03 1.38 -10.25
N ALA A 149 3.53 1.97 -11.33
CA ALA A 149 3.40 1.30 -12.61
C ALA A 149 4.76 0.81 -13.12
N LEU A 150 5.76 1.71 -13.14
CA LEU A 150 7.12 1.35 -13.55
C LEU A 150 7.79 0.38 -12.57
N HIS A 151 7.48 0.45 -11.28
CA HIS A 151 7.93 -0.54 -10.31
C HIS A 151 7.42 -1.94 -10.65
N HIS A 152 6.15 -2.11 -11.04
CA HIS A 152 5.62 -3.41 -11.45
C HIS A 152 6.16 -3.91 -12.79
N ILE A 153 6.43 -3.00 -13.74
CA ILE A 153 7.02 -3.37 -15.03
C ILE A 153 8.52 -3.71 -14.90
N PHE A 154 9.25 -3.01 -14.03
CA PHE A 154 10.69 -3.17 -13.84
C PHE A 154 11.06 -3.32 -12.35
N PRO A 155 10.60 -4.39 -11.67
CA PRO A 155 10.71 -4.53 -10.21
C PRO A 155 12.14 -4.68 -9.70
N THR A 156 13.08 -4.97 -10.58
CA THR A 156 14.51 -5.11 -10.26
C THR A 156 15.28 -3.80 -10.36
N LEU A 157 14.68 -2.74 -10.91
CA LEU A 157 15.31 -1.43 -10.99
C LEU A 157 15.05 -0.64 -9.71
N ASP A 158 16.07 0.10 -9.27
CA ASP A 158 15.94 1.02 -8.16
C ASP A 158 14.94 2.15 -8.49
N HIS A 159 14.14 2.56 -7.50
CA HIS A 159 13.14 3.62 -7.67
C HIS A 159 13.78 4.94 -8.14
N GLY A 160 15.02 5.22 -7.75
CA GLY A 160 15.77 6.39 -8.20
C GLY A 160 16.09 6.39 -9.70
N ALA A 161 16.07 5.23 -10.34
CA ALA A 161 16.31 5.06 -11.78
C ALA A 161 15.01 5.11 -12.62
N LEU A 162 13.85 4.78 -12.04
CA LEU A 162 12.58 4.68 -12.77
C LEU A 162 12.21 5.98 -13.49
N LYS A 163 12.55 7.13 -12.90
CA LYS A 163 12.29 8.45 -13.51
C LYS A 163 12.83 8.62 -14.93
N TYR A 164 13.91 7.93 -15.28
CA TYR A 164 14.53 8.00 -16.61
C TYR A 164 13.79 7.17 -17.66
N LEU A 165 12.89 6.28 -17.24
CA LEU A 165 12.13 5.42 -18.13
C LEU A 165 10.82 6.07 -18.60
N TYR A 166 10.28 7.06 -17.87
CA TYR A 166 9.01 7.72 -18.21
C TYR A 166 8.93 8.18 -19.67
N PRO A 167 9.95 8.84 -20.28
CA PRO A 167 9.85 9.27 -21.68
C PRO A 167 9.60 8.12 -22.67
N VAL A 168 10.27 6.98 -22.47
CA VAL A 168 10.08 5.79 -23.33
C VAL A 168 8.78 5.10 -22.98
N PHE A 169 8.47 4.96 -21.69
CA PHE A 169 7.23 4.35 -21.20
C PHE A 169 5.98 5.07 -21.72
N GLU A 170 5.92 6.39 -21.65
CA GLU A 170 4.81 7.18 -22.18
C GLU A 170 4.69 7.09 -23.70
N LYS A 171 5.82 7.05 -24.41
CA LYS A 171 5.82 6.82 -25.86
C LYS A 171 5.24 5.44 -26.20
N THR A 172 5.68 4.39 -25.51
CA THR A 172 5.18 3.03 -25.69
C THR A 172 3.70 2.92 -25.32
N MET A 173 3.24 3.55 -24.23
CA MET A 173 1.80 3.57 -23.91
C MET A 173 0.98 4.17 -25.05
N LYS A 174 1.43 5.27 -25.68
CA LYS A 174 0.78 5.88 -26.84
C LYS A 174 0.75 4.95 -28.06
N GLU A 175 1.83 4.23 -28.33
CA GLU A 175 1.89 3.24 -29.42
C GLU A 175 0.85 2.12 -29.24
N PHE A 176 0.51 1.78 -28.00
CA PHE A 176 -0.52 0.79 -27.66
C PHE A 176 -1.92 1.40 -27.46
N GLY A 177 -2.09 2.71 -27.69
CA GLY A 177 -3.36 3.40 -27.46
C GLY A 177 -3.80 3.45 -25.99
N LEU A 178 -2.85 3.38 -25.06
CA LEU A 178 -3.07 3.42 -23.62
C LEU A 178 -2.75 4.80 -23.04
N GLY A 179 -3.50 5.19 -22.01
CA GLY A 179 -3.24 6.40 -21.24
C GLY A 179 -2.54 6.07 -19.92
N HIS A 180 -1.56 6.90 -19.53
CA HIS A 180 -0.94 6.82 -18.22
C HIS A 180 -1.96 7.15 -17.13
N GLN A 181 -2.25 6.19 -16.28
CA GLN A 181 -3.24 6.35 -15.23
C GLN A 181 -2.58 6.98 -13.98
N MET A 182 -2.98 8.21 -13.66
CA MET A 182 -2.49 8.92 -12.47
C MET A 182 -3.62 9.38 -11.56
N ARG A 183 -3.40 9.32 -10.24
CA ARG A 183 -4.34 9.76 -9.20
C ARG A 183 -3.60 10.49 -8.08
N SER A 184 -4.30 11.33 -7.34
CA SER A 184 -3.77 11.92 -6.11
C SER A 184 -3.83 10.93 -4.95
N GLN A 185 -3.03 11.18 -3.91
CA GLN A 185 -3.07 10.38 -2.68
C GLN A 185 -4.48 10.38 -2.04
N THR A 186 -5.19 11.51 -2.10
CA THR A 186 -6.54 11.64 -1.55
C THR A 186 -7.55 10.81 -2.34
N GLU A 187 -7.47 10.81 -3.68
CA GLU A 187 -8.30 9.97 -4.53
C GLU A 187 -8.06 8.48 -4.26
N MET A 188 -6.80 8.07 -4.10
CA MET A 188 -6.47 6.70 -3.74
C MET A 188 -7.03 6.31 -2.36
N PHE A 189 -6.90 7.19 -1.37
CA PHE A 189 -7.41 6.97 -0.02
C PHE A 189 -8.93 6.80 -0.01
N ILE A 190 -9.67 7.71 -0.66
CA ILE A 190 -11.14 7.62 -0.78
C ILE A 190 -11.52 6.39 -1.62
N GLY A 191 -10.78 6.14 -2.70
CA GLY A 191 -10.96 5.02 -3.60
C GLY A 191 -10.91 3.68 -2.88
N GLN A 192 -9.98 3.50 -1.95
CA GLN A 192 -9.87 2.29 -1.14
C GLN A 192 -11.17 1.96 -0.41
N PHE A 193 -11.80 2.93 0.24
CA PHE A 193 -13.07 2.70 0.92
C PHE A 193 -14.23 2.45 -0.04
N ARG A 194 -14.24 3.14 -1.18
CA ARG A 194 -15.21 2.87 -2.25
C ARG A 194 -15.07 1.44 -2.76
N GLN A 195 -13.84 0.94 -2.90
CA GLN A 195 -13.58 -0.42 -3.36
C GLN A 195 -14.00 -1.46 -2.33
N LEU A 196 -13.77 -1.21 -1.04
CA LEU A 196 -14.28 -2.08 0.02
C LEU A 196 -15.81 -2.19 -0.02
N ALA A 197 -16.48 -1.08 -0.32
CA ALA A 197 -17.94 -1.03 -0.44
C ALA A 197 -18.49 -1.59 -1.76
N ARG A 198 -17.65 -1.73 -2.80
CA ARG A 198 -18.06 -2.21 -4.13
C ARG A 198 -18.50 -3.67 -4.07
N ASP A 199 -19.64 -3.96 -4.68
CA ASP A 199 -20.27 -5.27 -4.66
C ASP A 199 -20.65 -5.82 -6.04
N THR A 200 -20.38 -5.04 -7.09
CA THR A 200 -20.59 -5.42 -8.48
C THR A 200 -19.30 -5.30 -9.28
N PRO A 201 -18.93 -6.33 -10.04
CA PRO A 201 -17.80 -6.24 -10.94
C PRO A 201 -18.09 -5.28 -12.10
N HIS A 202 -17.03 -4.70 -12.64
CA HIS A 202 -17.12 -3.91 -13.85
C HIS A 202 -17.26 -4.83 -15.05
N VAL A 203 -18.32 -4.64 -15.83
CA VAL A 203 -18.55 -5.40 -17.07
C VAL A 203 -17.76 -4.86 -18.25
N LEU A 204 -17.26 -3.62 -18.14
CA LEU A 204 -16.37 -3.00 -19.11
C LEU A 204 -14.93 -3.03 -18.60
N PRO A 205 -13.95 -3.25 -19.49
CA PRO A 205 -12.54 -3.17 -19.13
C PRO A 205 -12.13 -1.84 -18.50
N ALA A 206 -11.01 -1.85 -17.77
CA ALA A 206 -10.37 -0.60 -17.36
C ALA A 206 -10.09 0.27 -18.60
N GLY A 207 -10.18 1.60 -18.48
CA GLY A 207 -9.94 2.55 -19.58
C GLY A 207 -11.00 2.63 -20.69
N SER A 208 -12.05 1.81 -20.67
CA SER A 208 -13.25 1.97 -21.52
C SER A 208 -14.49 2.40 -20.73
N ARG A 209 -14.28 2.82 -19.47
CA ARG A 209 -15.30 3.32 -18.54
C ARG A 209 -15.30 4.86 -18.65
N ASN A 210 -16.49 5.44 -18.87
CA ASN A 210 -16.68 6.90 -18.98
C ASN A 210 -16.41 7.62 -17.66
#